data_AF-A0A920AYK7-F1
#
_entry.id   AF-A0A920AYK7-F1
#
_cell.length_a   1.000
_cell.length_b   1.000
_cell.length_c   1.000
_cell.angle_alpha   90.00
_cell.angle_beta   90.00
_cell.angle_gamma   90.00
#
_symmetry.space_group_name_H-M   'P 1'
#
loop_
_entity.id
_entity.type
_entity.pdbx_description
1 polymer ?
#
loop_
_entity_poly.entity_id
_entity_poly.type
_entity_poly.pdbx_seq_one_letter_code
_entity_poly.pdbx_strand_id
1 'polypeptide(L)'
;MNTQFVWGGDYQRTMPETYGTILPDGTGGRNPQSYKRDGKDNDKDGKIDEFDELFVTNEWGLYAQSQTKLNDKFELILASRIDLHSGLTNDESGFTFLNDPLDGSTVNYQAQISPKIGLLYKPSEDNTFRLTASTATNTPSSIGLYLDVLAAQYSIFQVRARGNDKGWSFFRDANNKLMYYDVDLGSKTEFRLNPVPDDAMLYVPAVLGREGWEVQEEDYDFIKPVESEVVYTYEFGYSGIVADKFRAYF
;
A
#
# COMPACT_ATOMS: atom_id res chain seq x y z
N MET A 1 -27.37 -31.63 -7.98
CA MET A 1 -26.23 -30.79 -7.55
C MET A 1 -26.73 -29.84 -6.49
N ASN A 2 -26.04 -29.78 -5.35
CA ASN A 2 -26.40 -28.89 -4.25
C ASN A 2 -25.31 -27.83 -4.14
N THR A 3 -25.68 -26.57 -4.34
CA THR A 3 -24.76 -25.43 -4.33
C THR A 3 -25.21 -24.42 -3.28
N GLN A 4 -24.28 -24.02 -2.43
CA GLN A 4 -24.43 -22.87 -1.54
C GLN A 4 -23.65 -21.71 -2.13
N PHE A 5 -24.30 -20.55 -2.23
CA PHE A 5 -23.69 -19.34 -2.76
C PHE A 5 -23.84 -18.22 -1.72
N VAL A 6 -22.73 -17.52 -1.47
CA VAL A 6 -22.66 -16.38 -0.57
C VAL A 6 -21.92 -15.27 -1.29
N TRP A 7 -22.41 -14.05 -1.16
CA TRP A 7 -21.73 -12.86 -1.66
C TRP A 7 -21.99 -11.72 -0.70
N GLY A 8 -21.15 -10.70 -0.76
CA GLY A 8 -21.32 -9.49 0.01
C GLY A 8 -20.30 -8.47 -0.40
N GLY A 9 -20.41 -7.29 0.20
CA GLY A 9 -19.44 -6.23 0.01
C GLY A 9 -19.32 -5.39 1.27
N ASP A 10 -18.24 -4.64 1.31
CA ASP A 10 -17.91 -3.72 2.38
C ASP A 10 -17.37 -2.42 1.78
N TYR A 11 -17.54 -1.33 2.51
CA TYR A 11 -17.00 -0.03 2.17
C TYR A 11 -16.38 0.54 3.44
N GLN A 12 -15.12 0.94 3.34
CA GLN A 12 -14.40 1.57 4.42
C GLN A 12 -13.91 2.95 3.96
N ARG A 13 -14.12 3.94 4.82
CA ARG A 13 -13.59 5.29 4.65
C ARG A 13 -12.69 5.61 5.84
N THR A 14 -11.45 5.95 5.57
CA THR A 14 -10.45 6.30 6.58
C THR A 14 -10.06 7.76 6.43
N MET A 15 -10.13 8.51 7.53
CA MET A 15 -9.73 9.92 7.65
C MET A 15 -8.68 10.03 8.76
N PRO A 16 -7.38 9.91 8.46
CA PRO A 16 -6.34 10.01 9.46
C PRO A 16 -6.18 11.45 9.93
N GLU A 17 -6.22 11.69 11.24
CA GLU A 17 -5.75 12.96 11.82
C GLU A 17 -4.22 12.99 11.77
N THR A 18 -3.64 13.93 11.03
CA THR A 18 -2.17 14.11 11.04
C THR A 18 -1.78 15.30 11.91
N TYR A 19 -0.88 15.06 12.87
CA TYR A 19 -0.36 16.10 13.79
C TYR A 19 1.02 16.61 13.34
N GLY A 20 1.24 16.73 12.02
CA GLY A 20 2.51 17.15 11.44
C GLY A 20 2.50 17.26 9.92
N THR A 21 2.94 18.43 9.43
CA THR A 21 3.25 18.83 8.04
C THR A 21 2.21 18.66 6.92
N ILE A 22 1.08 17.99 7.16
CA ILE A 22 -0.06 17.97 6.23
C ILE A 22 -1.29 18.35 7.04
N LEU A 23 -1.39 19.65 7.31
CA LEU A 23 -2.36 20.17 8.26
C LEU A 23 -3.69 20.41 7.54
N PRO A 24 -4.80 19.82 8.00
CA PRO A 24 -6.09 20.47 7.80
C PRO A 24 -6.08 21.80 8.56
N ASP A 25 -6.50 22.88 7.91
CA ASP A 25 -6.70 24.24 8.45
C ASP A 25 -5.50 24.87 9.20
N GLY A 26 -4.26 24.58 8.82
CA GLY A 26 -3.08 24.94 9.63
C GLY A 26 -1.95 25.66 8.92
N THR A 27 -1.07 26.31 9.70
CA THR A 27 0.17 26.87 9.15
C THR A 27 1.28 25.82 9.13
N GLY A 28 1.75 25.46 7.92
CA GLY A 28 2.94 24.64 7.74
C GLY A 28 4.22 25.32 8.22
N GLY A 29 5.27 24.56 8.50
CA GLY A 29 6.59 25.10 8.87
C GLY A 29 7.28 24.36 10.01
N ARG A 30 8.24 25.02 10.68
CA ARG A 30 9.04 24.44 11.79
C ARG A 30 8.25 24.24 13.09
N ASN A 31 7.05 24.81 13.20
CA ASN A 31 6.16 24.66 14.34
C ASN A 31 4.70 24.51 13.85
N PRO A 32 4.35 23.35 13.26
CA PRO A 32 3.04 23.13 12.65
C PRO A 32 1.93 23.23 13.71
N GLN A 33 0.81 23.86 13.35
CA GLN A 33 -0.37 23.99 14.20
C GLN A 33 -1.62 23.55 13.42
N SER A 34 -2.34 22.54 13.89
CA SER A 34 -3.66 22.14 13.37
C SER A 34 -4.74 22.68 14.31
N TYR A 35 -5.78 23.29 13.74
CA TYR A 35 -6.85 23.95 14.48
C TYR A 35 -8.18 23.18 14.45
N LYS A 36 -8.19 21.99 13.84
CA LYS A 36 -9.29 21.01 13.84
C LYS A 36 -10.53 21.54 13.09
N ARG A 37 -11.60 21.83 13.83
CA ARG A 37 -12.84 22.42 13.35
C ARG A 37 -13.20 23.49 14.36
N ASP A 38 -12.44 24.58 14.35
CA ASP A 38 -12.67 25.71 15.24
C ASP A 38 -13.58 26.77 14.60
N GLY A 39 -14.04 26.52 13.37
CA GLY A 39 -14.96 27.37 12.62
C GLY A 39 -14.29 28.62 12.07
N LYS A 40 -12.97 28.59 11.87
CA LYS A 40 -12.18 29.71 11.37
C LYS A 40 -11.32 29.28 10.18
N ASP A 41 -10.95 30.28 9.38
CA ASP A 41 -10.04 30.15 8.25
C ASP A 41 -8.64 30.54 8.74
N ASN A 42 -7.87 29.54 9.17
CA ASN A 42 -6.63 29.73 9.93
C ASN A 42 -5.40 29.93 9.04
N ASP A 43 -5.47 29.52 7.78
CA ASP A 43 -4.44 29.70 6.76
C ASP A 43 -4.80 30.76 5.69
N LYS A 44 -6.02 31.31 5.74
CA LYS A 44 -6.53 32.46 4.98
C LYS A 44 -6.67 32.20 3.48
N ASP A 45 -6.99 30.98 3.11
CA ASP A 45 -7.21 30.59 1.72
C ASP A 45 -8.63 30.97 1.22
N GLY A 46 -9.51 31.38 2.14
CA GLY A 46 -10.89 31.80 1.88
C GLY A 46 -11.93 30.72 2.16
N LYS A 47 -11.54 29.57 2.69
CA LYS A 47 -12.42 28.47 3.11
C LYS A 47 -12.21 28.17 4.59
N ILE A 48 -13.25 27.67 5.25
CA ILE A 48 -13.26 27.39 6.68
C ILE A 48 -13.30 25.88 6.88
N ASP A 49 -12.43 25.35 7.73
CA ASP A 49 -12.42 23.95 8.18
C ASP A 49 -12.52 22.93 7.01
N GLU A 50 -11.59 23.00 6.04
CA GLU A 50 -11.63 22.18 4.82
C GLU A 50 -11.55 20.67 5.11
N PHE A 51 -12.39 19.91 4.41
CA PHE A 51 -12.47 18.44 4.56
C PHE A 51 -11.64 17.71 3.50
N ASP A 52 -11.34 18.38 2.40
CA ASP A 52 -10.56 17.97 1.23
C ASP A 52 -9.04 18.08 1.44
N GLU A 53 -8.59 18.69 2.53
CA GLU A 53 -7.18 18.78 2.92
C GLU A 53 -6.70 17.61 3.81
N LEU A 54 -7.62 16.76 4.28
CA LEU A 54 -7.30 15.49 4.90
C LEU A 54 -7.17 14.41 3.82
N PHE A 55 -6.15 13.55 3.90
CA PHE A 55 -6.08 12.36 3.04
C PHE A 55 -7.23 11.42 3.34
N VAL A 56 -8.31 11.50 2.57
CA VAL A 56 -9.38 10.52 2.63
C VAL A 56 -8.97 9.30 1.81
N THR A 57 -8.89 8.15 2.47
CA THR A 57 -8.73 6.86 1.78
C THR A 57 -10.07 6.14 1.78
N ASN A 58 -10.50 5.71 0.59
CA ASN A 58 -11.73 4.96 0.38
C ASN A 58 -11.38 3.56 -0.14
N GLU A 59 -12.04 2.57 0.43
CA GLU A 59 -11.84 1.16 0.12
C GLU A 59 -13.18 0.50 -0.15
N TRP A 60 -13.27 -0.20 -1.28
CA TRP A 60 -14.44 -0.98 -1.68
C TRP A 60 -14.06 -2.44 -1.78
N GLY A 61 -14.74 -3.29 -1.00
CA GLY A 61 -14.60 -4.74 -1.04
C GLY A 61 -15.84 -5.39 -1.63
N LEU A 62 -15.65 -6.34 -2.56
CA LEU A 62 -16.70 -7.23 -3.04
C LEU A 62 -16.20 -8.67 -3.01
N TYR A 63 -16.96 -9.57 -2.40
CA TYR A 63 -16.62 -10.98 -2.34
C TYR A 63 -17.78 -11.87 -2.77
N ALA A 64 -17.44 -13.00 -3.39
CA ALA A 64 -18.37 -14.05 -3.74
C ALA A 64 -17.73 -15.42 -3.52
N GLN A 65 -18.51 -16.36 -3.01
CA GLN A 65 -18.11 -17.74 -2.78
C GLN A 65 -19.24 -18.70 -3.14
N SER A 66 -18.90 -19.73 -3.91
CA SER A 66 -19.72 -20.87 -4.22
C SER A 66 -19.11 -22.14 -3.62
N GLN A 67 -19.95 -22.95 -2.98
CA GLN A 67 -19.61 -24.29 -2.55
C GLN A 67 -20.58 -25.27 -3.22
N THR A 68 -20.07 -26.13 -4.08
CA THR A 68 -20.87 -27.03 -4.91
C THR A 68 -20.51 -28.48 -4.60
N LYS A 69 -21.48 -29.26 -4.13
CA LYS A 69 -21.37 -30.72 -4.07
C LYS A 69 -21.53 -31.27 -5.49
N LEU A 70 -20.40 -31.67 -6.08
CA LEU A 70 -20.35 -32.24 -7.43
C LEU A 70 -20.96 -33.65 -7.45
N ASN A 71 -20.66 -34.44 -6.42
CA ASN A 71 -21.24 -35.75 -6.13
C ASN A 71 -21.07 -36.07 -4.64
N ASP A 72 -21.38 -37.30 -4.22
CA ASP A 72 -21.33 -37.73 -2.81
C ASP A 72 -19.93 -37.67 -2.18
N LYS A 73 -18.87 -37.67 -3.01
CA LYS A 73 -17.47 -37.68 -2.57
C LYS A 73 -16.71 -36.40 -2.87
N PHE A 74 -17.19 -35.56 -3.80
CA PHE A 74 -16.47 -34.38 -4.26
C PHE A 74 -17.27 -33.11 -4.05
N GLU A 75 -16.60 -32.12 -3.46
CA GLU A 75 -17.13 -30.79 -3.22
C GLU A 75 -16.12 -29.76 -3.72
N LEU A 76 -16.59 -28.83 -4.54
CA LEU A 76 -15.80 -27.76 -5.14
C LEU A 76 -16.14 -26.45 -4.45
N ILE A 77 -15.11 -25.71 -4.04
CA ILE A 77 -15.19 -24.37 -3.49
C ILE A 77 -14.56 -23.43 -4.50
N LEU A 78 -15.29 -22.40 -4.90
CA LEU A 78 -14.79 -21.30 -5.73
C LEU A 78 -15.09 -20.00 -4.97
N ALA A 79 -14.09 -19.17 -4.75
CA ALA A 79 -14.26 -17.88 -4.11
C ALA A 79 -13.39 -16.83 -4.80
N SER A 80 -13.81 -15.58 -4.74
CA SER A 80 -13.00 -14.45 -5.17
C SER A 80 -13.38 -13.22 -4.35
N ARG A 81 -12.38 -12.39 -4.06
CA ARG A 81 -12.56 -11.05 -3.50
C ARG A 81 -11.92 -10.03 -4.43
N ILE A 82 -12.57 -8.91 -4.62
CA ILE A 82 -12.08 -7.75 -5.35
C ILE A 82 -12.03 -6.60 -4.37
N ASP A 83 -10.86 -5.97 -4.24
CA ASP A 83 -10.66 -4.80 -3.40
C ASP A 83 -10.19 -3.63 -4.28
N LEU A 84 -10.85 -2.47 -4.11
CA LEU A 84 -10.49 -1.21 -4.75
C LEU A 84 -10.05 -0.23 -3.65
N HIS A 85 -8.85 0.32 -3.74
CA HIS A 85 -8.30 1.24 -2.75
C HIS A 85 -7.93 2.58 -3.42
N SER A 86 -8.38 3.72 -2.89
CA SER A 86 -8.24 5.03 -3.57
C SER A 86 -6.79 5.52 -3.70
N GLY A 87 -5.87 4.95 -2.92
CA GLY A 87 -4.43 5.12 -3.09
C GLY A 87 -3.75 4.21 -4.10
N LEU A 88 -4.49 3.29 -4.72
CA LEU A 88 -4.01 2.42 -5.79
C LEU A 88 -4.77 2.75 -7.06
N THR A 89 -4.22 3.68 -7.82
CA THR A 89 -4.84 4.19 -9.04
C THR A 89 -3.94 3.97 -10.24
N ASN A 90 -4.57 3.81 -11.40
CA ASN A 90 -3.85 3.69 -12.66
C ASN A 90 -4.64 4.44 -13.73
N ASP A 91 -4.08 5.55 -14.20
CA ASP A 91 -4.77 6.42 -15.17
C ASP A 91 -4.81 5.83 -16.59
N GLU A 92 -3.95 4.86 -16.91
CA GLU A 92 -3.88 4.25 -18.24
C GLU A 92 -4.78 3.01 -18.38
N SER A 93 -4.84 2.17 -17.35
CA SER A 93 -5.54 0.89 -17.38
C SER A 93 -6.45 0.63 -16.18
N GLY A 94 -6.73 1.65 -15.37
CA GLY A 94 -7.59 1.54 -14.20
C GLY A 94 -9.07 1.40 -14.55
N PHE A 95 -9.84 0.98 -13.56
CA PHE A 95 -11.28 0.89 -13.63
C PHE A 95 -11.91 2.10 -12.92
N THR A 96 -12.60 2.95 -13.67
CA THR A 96 -13.29 4.12 -13.09
C THR A 96 -14.50 3.67 -12.27
N PHE A 97 -14.48 3.97 -10.97
CA PHE A 97 -15.60 3.71 -10.07
C PHE A 97 -15.78 4.84 -9.06
N LEU A 98 -16.88 4.80 -8.31
CA LEU A 98 -17.19 5.75 -7.25
C LEU A 98 -16.04 5.79 -6.23
N ASN A 99 -15.55 6.99 -5.93
CA ASN A 99 -14.52 7.24 -4.92
C ASN A 99 -15.17 7.50 -3.57
N ASP A 100 -15.86 8.63 -3.41
CA ASP A 100 -16.58 8.98 -2.19
C ASP A 100 -18.10 9.06 -2.47
N PRO A 101 -18.93 8.25 -1.79
CA PRO A 101 -20.38 8.32 -1.90
C PRO A 101 -21.00 9.64 -1.44
N LEU A 102 -20.30 10.43 -0.62
CA LEU A 102 -20.81 11.69 -0.10
C LEU A 102 -20.75 12.83 -1.12
N ASP A 103 -19.74 12.84 -1.99
CA ASP A 103 -19.55 13.89 -3.00
C ASP A 103 -19.81 13.39 -4.45
N GLY A 104 -19.86 12.08 -4.66
CA GLY A 104 -20.09 11.48 -5.98
C GLY A 104 -18.85 11.49 -6.88
N SER A 105 -17.67 11.77 -6.35
CA SER A 105 -16.40 11.75 -7.07
C SER A 105 -16.07 10.33 -7.57
N THR A 106 -15.23 10.25 -8.60
CA THR A 106 -14.79 8.95 -9.17
C THR A 106 -13.27 8.92 -9.30
N VAL A 107 -12.70 7.73 -9.28
CA VAL A 107 -11.25 7.51 -9.44
C VAL A 107 -10.99 6.24 -10.26
N ASN A 108 -9.85 6.21 -10.96
CA ASN A 108 -9.41 5.09 -11.78
C ASN A 108 -8.65 4.06 -10.92
N TYR A 109 -9.38 3.13 -10.31
CA TYR A 109 -8.79 2.14 -9.41
C TYR A 109 -7.95 1.10 -10.14
N GLN A 110 -6.83 0.71 -9.54
CA GLN A 110 -6.16 -0.54 -9.85
C GLN A 110 -6.75 -1.65 -8.99
N ALA A 111 -7.62 -2.48 -9.59
CA ALA A 111 -8.33 -3.52 -8.86
C ALA A 111 -7.39 -4.64 -8.38
N GLN A 112 -7.46 -4.98 -7.10
CA GLN A 112 -6.83 -6.17 -6.55
C GLN A 112 -7.81 -7.33 -6.56
N ILE A 113 -7.39 -8.50 -7.04
CA ILE A 113 -8.25 -9.68 -7.15
C ILE A 113 -7.59 -10.84 -6.43
N SER A 114 -8.31 -11.42 -5.47
CA SER A 114 -7.87 -12.54 -4.63
C SER A 114 -8.74 -13.79 -4.88
N PRO A 115 -8.48 -14.56 -5.96
CA PRO A 115 -9.20 -15.80 -6.23
C PRO A 115 -8.78 -16.94 -5.29
N LYS A 116 -9.71 -17.86 -5.05
CA LYS A 116 -9.52 -19.09 -4.30
C LYS A 116 -10.31 -20.24 -4.92
N ILE A 117 -9.63 -21.36 -5.12
CA ILE A 117 -10.22 -22.63 -5.54
C ILE A 117 -9.89 -23.71 -4.52
N GLY A 118 -10.88 -24.50 -4.14
CA GLY A 118 -10.72 -25.62 -3.23
C GLY A 118 -11.43 -26.86 -3.76
N LEU A 119 -10.81 -28.02 -3.66
CA LEU A 119 -11.43 -29.31 -3.93
C LEU A 119 -11.37 -30.15 -2.66
N LEU A 120 -12.54 -30.57 -2.18
CA LEU A 120 -12.68 -31.49 -1.07
C LEU A 120 -13.06 -32.86 -1.63
N TYR A 121 -12.29 -33.88 -1.24
CA TYR A 121 -12.57 -35.28 -1.51
C TYR A 121 -12.88 -36.00 -0.20
N LYS A 122 -14.09 -36.53 -0.08
CA LYS A 122 -14.64 -37.21 1.09
C LYS A 122 -14.89 -38.69 0.75
N PRO A 123 -13.87 -39.56 0.83
CA PRO A 123 -14.03 -40.98 0.51
C PRO A 123 -15.00 -41.71 1.46
N SER A 124 -15.10 -41.23 2.71
CA SER A 124 -16.08 -41.67 3.72
C SER A 124 -16.51 -40.47 4.57
N GLU A 125 -17.53 -40.63 5.43
CA GLU A 125 -17.98 -39.56 6.34
C GLU A 125 -16.90 -39.10 7.32
N ASP A 126 -15.97 -40.00 7.65
CA ASP A 126 -14.90 -39.75 8.61
C ASP A 126 -13.60 -39.23 7.99
N ASN A 127 -13.47 -39.22 6.66
CA ASN A 127 -12.21 -38.89 5.98
C ASN A 127 -12.43 -37.80 4.96
N THR A 128 -11.65 -36.73 5.05
CA THR A 128 -11.68 -35.61 4.10
C THR A 128 -10.25 -35.25 3.70
N PHE A 129 -10.00 -35.23 2.40
CA PHE A 129 -8.83 -34.61 1.78
C PHE A 129 -9.24 -33.27 1.20
N ARG A 130 -8.37 -32.27 1.31
CA ARG A 130 -8.60 -30.92 0.81
C ARG A 130 -7.38 -30.47 0.04
N LEU A 131 -7.62 -29.99 -1.17
CA LEU A 131 -6.66 -29.26 -1.97
C LEU A 131 -7.17 -27.83 -2.07
N THR A 132 -6.32 -26.84 -1.84
CA THR A 132 -6.71 -25.43 -1.98
C THR A 132 -5.59 -24.65 -2.63
N ALA A 133 -5.95 -23.80 -3.59
CA ALA A 133 -5.06 -22.82 -4.17
C ALA A 133 -5.72 -21.44 -4.03
N SER A 134 -5.00 -20.47 -3.50
CA SER A 134 -5.52 -19.11 -3.32
C SER A 134 -4.44 -18.07 -3.53
N THR A 135 -4.88 -16.88 -3.91
CA THR A 135 -4.07 -15.67 -3.90
C THR A 135 -4.58 -14.75 -2.81
N ALA A 136 -3.67 -14.09 -2.10
CA ALA A 136 -3.99 -13.03 -1.14
C ALA A 136 -3.18 -11.77 -1.49
N THR A 137 -3.79 -10.61 -1.34
CA THR A 137 -3.14 -9.31 -1.56
C THR A 137 -3.00 -8.55 -0.24
N ASN A 138 -1.90 -7.82 -0.08
CA ASN A 138 -1.71 -6.89 1.01
C ASN A 138 -1.56 -5.47 0.45
N THR A 139 -2.58 -4.64 0.67
CA THR A 139 -2.62 -3.26 0.21
C THR A 139 -1.63 -2.41 1.00
N PRO A 140 -0.88 -1.50 0.36
CA PRO A 140 -0.01 -0.56 1.07
C PRO A 140 -0.78 0.26 2.09
N SER A 141 -0.25 0.38 3.30
CA SER A 141 -0.84 1.24 4.33
C SER A 141 -0.81 2.72 3.91
N SER A 142 -1.72 3.53 4.46
CA SER A 142 -1.71 4.99 4.25
C SER A 142 -0.39 5.64 4.66
N ILE A 143 0.32 5.09 5.66
CA ILE A 143 1.66 5.53 6.05
C ILE A 143 2.68 5.23 4.92
N GLY A 144 2.63 4.03 4.35
CA GLY A 144 3.52 3.66 3.24
C GLY A 144 3.33 4.52 2.00
N LEU A 145 2.10 5.01 1.75
CA LEU A 145 1.77 5.86 0.62
C LEU A 145 2.05 7.34 0.86
N TYR A 146 1.62 7.89 2.00
CA TYR A 146 1.47 9.34 2.18
C TYR A 146 2.29 9.95 3.32
N LEU A 147 3.14 9.17 4.00
CA LEU A 147 3.97 9.72 5.07
C LEU A 147 4.80 10.92 4.54
N ASP A 148 4.84 12.04 5.27
CA ASP A 148 5.86 13.07 5.09
C ASP A 148 6.16 13.69 6.45
N VAL A 149 7.18 13.14 7.11
CA VAL A 149 7.58 13.56 8.46
C VAL A 149 9.05 13.93 8.46
N LEU A 150 9.38 15.05 9.11
CA LEU A 150 10.77 15.41 9.39
C LEU A 150 11.36 14.42 10.39
N ALA A 151 12.28 13.59 9.92
CA ALA A 151 12.88 12.51 10.69
C ALA A 151 14.17 12.96 11.40
N ALA A 152 14.95 13.85 10.77
CA ALA A 152 16.11 14.50 11.37
C ALA A 152 16.48 15.80 10.64
N GLN A 153 17.29 16.65 11.27
CA GLN A 153 17.90 17.82 10.66
C GLN A 153 19.43 17.67 10.73
N TYR A 154 20.10 17.66 9.58
CA TYR A 154 21.56 17.61 9.47
C TYR A 154 22.08 18.91 8.87
N SER A 155 22.60 19.81 9.72
CA SER A 155 22.98 21.16 9.31
C SER A 155 21.80 21.90 8.64
N ILE A 156 21.95 22.31 7.38
CA ILE A 156 20.89 22.94 6.58
C ILE A 156 19.96 21.93 5.88
N PHE A 157 20.28 20.63 5.90
CA PHE A 157 19.50 19.60 5.21
C PHE A 157 18.47 18.93 6.12
N GLN A 158 17.25 18.81 5.60
CA GLN A 158 16.18 18.04 6.23
C GLN A 158 16.24 16.59 5.75
N VAL A 159 16.24 15.64 6.68
CA VAL A 159 16.01 14.23 6.38
C VAL A 159 14.56 13.93 6.71
N ARG A 160 13.79 13.54 5.69
CA ARG A 160 12.36 13.26 5.81
C ARG A 160 12.08 11.79 5.56
N ALA A 161 11.20 11.22 6.37
CA ALA A 161 10.57 9.94 6.07
C ALA A 161 9.39 10.23 5.16
N ARG A 162 9.43 9.71 3.93
CA ARG A 162 8.38 9.93 2.93
C ARG A 162 7.77 8.62 2.45
N GLY A 163 6.46 8.64 2.24
CA GLY A 163 5.73 7.59 1.54
C GLY A 163 6.13 7.52 0.07
N ASN A 164 5.72 6.45 -0.60
CA ASN A 164 6.17 6.12 -1.95
C ASN A 164 5.00 5.79 -2.88
N ASP A 165 3.99 6.66 -2.92
CA ASP A 165 2.80 6.48 -3.76
C ASP A 165 3.09 6.53 -5.27
N LYS A 166 4.06 7.34 -5.70
CA LYS A 166 4.37 7.60 -7.13
C LYS A 166 5.74 7.09 -7.57
N GLY A 167 6.49 6.43 -6.69
CA GLY A 167 7.88 6.11 -6.95
C GLY A 167 8.80 7.31 -6.76
N TRP A 168 10.10 7.06 -6.81
CA TRP A 168 11.13 8.10 -6.79
C TRP A 168 12.01 7.99 -8.02
N SER A 169 12.24 9.13 -8.67
CA SER A 169 13.24 9.29 -9.70
C SER A 169 14.30 10.27 -9.25
N PHE A 170 15.53 10.05 -9.72
CA PHE A 170 16.68 10.87 -9.37
C PHE A 170 17.15 11.65 -10.60
N PHE A 171 17.67 12.85 -10.38
CA PHE A 171 18.18 13.67 -11.46
C PHE A 171 19.44 13.02 -12.06
N ARG A 172 19.42 12.78 -13.37
CA ARG A 172 20.53 12.21 -14.12
C ARG A 172 20.90 13.10 -15.31
N ASP A 173 22.16 13.05 -15.73
CA ASP A 173 22.61 13.74 -16.95
C ASP A 173 22.35 12.94 -18.23
N ALA A 174 22.79 13.49 -19.38
CA ALA A 174 22.66 12.84 -20.69
C ALA A 174 23.46 11.54 -20.84
N ASN A 175 24.42 11.28 -19.94
CA ASN A 175 25.21 10.04 -19.89
C ASN A 175 24.66 9.06 -18.83
N ASN A 176 23.47 9.31 -18.31
CA ASN A 176 22.82 8.54 -17.25
C ASN A 176 23.55 8.58 -15.89
N LYS A 177 24.38 9.59 -15.63
CA LYS A 177 25.10 9.73 -14.36
C LYS A 177 24.25 10.45 -13.32
N LEU A 178 24.22 9.94 -12.09
CA LEU A 178 23.51 10.58 -10.98
C LEU A 178 24.06 11.99 -10.73
N MET A 179 23.16 12.95 -10.55
CA MET A 179 23.49 14.34 -10.29
C MET A 179 23.28 14.68 -8.82
N TYR A 180 24.16 15.51 -8.27
CA TYR A 180 24.00 16.11 -6.94
C TYR A 180 24.11 17.63 -7.01
N TYR A 181 23.57 18.29 -5.99
CA TYR A 181 23.76 19.73 -5.81
C TYR A 181 25.03 19.96 -5.01
N ASP A 182 26.02 20.59 -5.63
CA ASP A 182 27.29 20.92 -4.98
C ASP A 182 27.07 22.02 -3.93
N VAL A 183 27.37 21.69 -2.68
CA VAL A 183 27.22 22.59 -1.52
C VAL A 183 28.54 22.84 -0.82
N ASP A 184 29.65 22.45 -1.45
CA ASP A 184 30.98 22.65 -0.92
C ASP A 184 31.37 24.12 -1.06
N LEU A 185 31.53 24.77 0.09
CA LEU A 185 31.87 26.18 0.16
C LEU A 185 33.20 26.46 -0.57
N GLY A 186 33.17 27.32 -1.59
CA GLY A 186 34.34 27.65 -2.39
C GLY A 186 34.64 26.69 -3.53
N SER A 187 33.77 25.71 -3.81
CA SER A 187 33.84 24.90 -5.02
C SER A 187 33.66 25.77 -6.27
N LYS A 188 34.32 25.39 -7.38
CA LYS A 188 34.10 26.04 -8.69
C LYS A 188 32.66 25.89 -9.19
N THR A 189 31.97 24.89 -8.66
CA THR A 189 30.61 24.51 -9.05
C THR A 189 29.62 24.63 -7.90
N GLU A 190 29.97 25.37 -6.85
CA GLU A 190 29.10 25.66 -5.70
C GLU A 190 27.70 26.12 -6.15
N PHE A 191 26.68 25.49 -5.57
CA PHE A 191 25.27 25.66 -5.86
C PHE A 191 24.85 25.36 -7.31
N ARG A 192 25.55 24.42 -7.96
CA ARG A 192 25.19 23.89 -9.28
C ARG A 192 25.01 22.38 -9.23
N LEU A 193 24.18 21.87 -10.15
CA LEU A 193 24.05 20.43 -10.41
C LEU A 193 25.32 19.92 -11.09
N ASN A 194 25.93 18.89 -10.51
CA ASN A 194 27.10 18.21 -11.08
C ASN A 194 26.93 16.69 -10.98
N PRO A 195 27.61 15.93 -11.85
CA PRO A 195 27.65 14.48 -11.71
C PRO A 195 28.35 14.10 -10.40
N VAL A 196 27.78 13.13 -9.67
CA VAL A 196 28.40 12.56 -8.47
C VAL A 196 29.80 12.02 -8.81
N PRO A 197 30.86 12.34 -8.06
CA PRO A 197 32.20 11.82 -8.36
C PRO A 197 32.24 10.29 -8.35
N ASP A 198 33.07 9.69 -9.22
CA ASP A 198 33.15 8.21 -9.34
C ASP A 198 33.73 7.54 -8.09
N ASP A 199 34.41 8.31 -7.24
CA ASP A 199 35.00 7.91 -5.96
C ASP A 199 34.14 8.31 -4.74
N ALA A 200 32.93 8.83 -4.97
CA ALA A 200 32.01 9.20 -3.91
C ALA A 200 31.08 8.03 -3.51
N MET A 201 30.65 8.03 -2.25
CA MET A 201 29.68 7.09 -1.70
C MET A 201 28.44 7.85 -1.24
N LEU A 202 27.24 7.35 -1.57
CA LEU A 202 26.01 7.86 -0.99
C LEU A 202 25.73 7.16 0.34
N TYR A 203 25.42 7.97 1.36
CA TYR A 203 25.18 7.49 2.71
C TYR A 203 23.90 8.12 3.27
N VAL A 204 22.97 7.27 3.70
CA VAL A 204 21.81 7.71 4.47
C VAL A 204 22.19 7.66 5.95
N PRO A 205 22.15 8.79 6.66
CA PRO A 205 22.55 8.81 8.06
C PRO A 205 21.58 8.03 8.95
N ALA A 206 22.05 7.61 10.11
CA ALA A 206 21.22 6.95 11.11
C ALA A 206 20.10 7.89 11.57
N VAL A 207 18.85 7.45 11.45
CA VAL A 207 17.66 8.27 11.72
C VAL A 207 16.56 7.38 12.32
N LEU A 208 15.86 7.90 13.34
CA LEU A 208 14.74 7.21 14.03
C LEU A 208 15.07 5.78 14.50
N GLY A 209 16.29 5.57 15.02
CA GLY A 209 16.72 4.26 15.53
C GLY A 209 17.09 3.23 14.44
N ARG A 210 17.08 3.62 13.16
CA ARG A 210 17.69 2.84 12.08
C ARG A 210 19.16 3.21 11.98
N GLU A 211 20.01 2.19 11.84
CA GLU A 211 21.43 2.41 11.55
C GLU A 211 21.59 3.06 10.18
N GLY A 212 22.65 3.86 10.05
CA GLY A 212 22.97 4.45 8.76
C GLY A 212 23.43 3.37 7.80
N TRP A 213 23.16 3.56 6.53
CA TRP A 213 23.45 2.57 5.50
C TRP A 213 24.01 3.23 4.24
N GLU A 214 24.90 2.51 3.60
CA GLU A 214 25.46 2.86 2.30
C GLU A 214 24.46 2.49 1.20
N VAL A 215 24.16 3.47 0.34
CA VAL A 215 23.22 3.30 -0.77
C VAL A 215 23.97 2.73 -1.96
N GLN A 216 23.46 1.65 -2.55
CA GLN A 216 24.09 1.04 -3.72
C GLN A 216 23.77 1.84 -4.99
N GLU A 217 24.63 1.74 -6.01
CA GLU A 217 24.43 2.47 -7.26
C GLU A 217 23.10 2.16 -7.95
N GLU A 218 22.66 0.92 -7.81
CA GLU A 218 21.42 0.39 -8.36
C GLU A 218 20.17 1.00 -7.69
N ASP A 219 20.29 1.49 -6.45
CA ASP A 219 19.16 1.97 -5.65
C ASP A 219 18.67 3.38 -6.05
N TYR A 220 19.50 4.16 -6.74
CA TYR A 220 19.19 5.55 -7.12
C TYR A 220 18.89 5.75 -8.61
N ASP A 221 18.50 4.70 -9.34
CA ASP A 221 17.95 4.86 -10.69
C ASP A 221 16.47 5.21 -10.66
N PHE A 222 15.68 4.25 -10.19
CA PHE A 222 14.26 4.41 -10.05
C PHE A 222 13.77 3.50 -8.92
N ILE A 223 13.12 4.11 -7.93
CA ILE A 223 12.41 3.36 -6.90
C ILE A 223 10.97 3.26 -7.36
N LYS A 224 10.51 2.04 -7.64
CA LYS A 224 9.13 1.78 -8.00
C LYS A 224 8.19 2.26 -6.90
N PRO A 225 6.98 2.74 -7.23
CA PRO A 225 5.94 2.99 -6.25
C PRO A 225 5.73 1.77 -5.34
N VAL A 226 5.29 2.02 -4.10
CA VAL A 226 4.86 0.92 -3.23
C VAL A 226 3.58 0.32 -3.83
N GLU A 227 3.67 -0.95 -4.21
CA GLU A 227 2.57 -1.70 -4.78
C GLU A 227 2.07 -2.75 -3.78
N SER A 228 0.96 -3.37 -4.13
CA SER A 228 0.36 -4.41 -3.30
C SER A 228 1.19 -5.68 -3.38
N GLU A 229 1.47 -6.28 -2.24
CA GLU A 229 2.13 -7.58 -2.21
C GLU A 229 1.11 -8.67 -2.55
N VAL A 230 1.52 -9.64 -3.38
CA VAL A 230 0.69 -10.77 -3.80
C VAL A 230 1.33 -12.06 -3.34
N VAL A 231 0.60 -12.82 -2.52
CA VAL A 231 1.04 -14.12 -2.00
C VAL A 231 0.18 -15.22 -2.61
N TYR A 232 0.84 -16.24 -3.18
CA TYR A 232 0.20 -17.45 -3.69
C TYR A 232 0.37 -18.58 -2.69
N THR A 233 -0.74 -19.21 -2.30
CA THR A 233 -0.75 -20.32 -1.35
C THR A 233 -1.34 -21.56 -2.00
N TYR A 234 -0.65 -22.69 -1.84
CA TYR A 234 -1.12 -24.02 -2.23
C TYR A 234 -1.09 -24.92 -0.99
N GLU A 235 -2.25 -25.45 -0.62
CA GLU A 235 -2.42 -26.27 0.58
C GLU A 235 -2.96 -27.65 0.22
N PHE A 236 -2.38 -28.67 0.84
CA PHE A 236 -2.95 -29.99 0.93
C PHE A 236 -3.23 -30.28 2.40
N GLY A 237 -4.44 -30.71 2.71
CA GLY A 237 -4.82 -31.09 4.05
C GLY A 237 -5.60 -32.39 4.07
N TYR A 238 -5.50 -33.09 5.19
CA TYR A 238 -6.27 -34.28 5.50
C TYR A 238 -6.87 -34.15 6.90
N SER A 239 -8.10 -34.63 7.06
CA SER A 239 -8.73 -34.78 8.37
C SER A 239 -9.52 -36.07 8.38
N GLY A 240 -9.21 -36.96 9.31
CA GLY A 240 -10.01 -38.17 9.47
C GLY A 240 -9.57 -39.16 10.53
N ILE A 241 -10.37 -40.20 10.70
CA ILE A 241 -10.12 -41.29 11.66
C ILE A 241 -9.23 -42.34 11.01
N VAL A 242 -8.07 -42.61 11.62
CA VAL A 242 -7.05 -43.53 11.09
C VAL A 242 -6.98 -44.84 11.88
N ALA A 243 -7.48 -44.83 13.11
CA ALA A 243 -7.63 -46.01 13.97
C ALA A 243 -8.75 -45.76 15.00
N ASP A 244 -9.22 -46.80 15.69
CA ASP A 244 -10.24 -46.67 16.75
C ASP A 244 -9.83 -45.58 17.77
N LYS A 245 -10.58 -44.48 17.76
CA LYS A 245 -10.37 -43.25 18.58
C LYS A 245 -9.18 -42.37 18.21
N PHE A 246 -8.50 -42.59 17.08
CA PHE A 246 -7.39 -41.74 16.64
C PHE A 246 -7.76 -40.93 15.38
N ARG A 247 -7.89 -39.61 15.55
CA ARG A 247 -8.10 -38.66 14.46
C ARG A 247 -6.79 -38.00 14.10
N ALA A 248 -6.40 -38.08 12.84
CA ALA A 248 -5.29 -37.31 12.30
C ALA A 248 -5.79 -36.07 11.56
N TYR A 249 -5.01 -35.01 11.66
CA TYR A 249 -5.18 -33.76 10.92
C TYR A 249 -3.79 -33.25 10.54
N PHE A 250 -3.59 -32.86 9.29
CA PHE A 250 -2.43 -32.12 8.83
C PHE A 250 -2.80 -31.34 7.56
#